data_AF-A0A3N7F316-F1
#
_entry.id   AF-A0A3N7F316-F1
#
_cell.length_a   1.000
_cell.length_b   1.000
_cell.length_c   1.000
_cell.angle_alpha   90.00
_cell.angle_beta   90.00
_cell.angle_gamma   90.00
#
_symmetry.space_group_name_H-M   'P 1'
#
loop_
_entity.id
_entity.type
_entity.pdbx_description
1 polymer ?
#
loop_
_entity_poly.entity_id
_entity_poly.type
_entity_poly.pdbx_seq_one_letter_code
_entity_poly.pdbx_strand_id
1 'polypeptide(L)'
;MALMLAGCDQPTGAAPAAPQGPAETSFDAIVAACTQSVAGRTPTVRPTEPGTWAKVGYGPALVQRELTRTESPITPYVGKIVVKDNEARATAPTEAAAQAITLTPAHLLSNRTHTFVYRFDGKAWHWNNGSRFTKTPSQSDTTEALTLADVSAPSKGFAGCLPR
;
A
#
# COMPACT_ATOMS: atom_id res chain seq x y z
N MET A 1 32.61 43.70 -21.77
CA MET A 1 31.34 44.05 -21.09
C MET A 1 30.22 43.23 -21.74
N ALA A 2 29.25 42.79 -20.94
CA ALA A 2 28.63 41.46 -20.99
C ALA A 2 27.63 41.14 -22.12
N LEU A 3 27.43 39.82 -22.29
CA LEU A 3 26.42 39.02 -23.00
C LEU A 3 24.99 39.61 -23.08
N MET A 4 24.21 39.22 -24.10
CA MET A 4 23.23 38.11 -24.01
C MET A 4 22.43 37.88 -25.31
N LEU A 5 22.28 36.59 -25.67
CA LEU A 5 21.31 36.11 -26.65
C LEU A 5 19.90 36.17 -26.03
N ALA A 6 18.97 36.85 -26.70
CA ALA A 6 17.56 36.83 -26.34
C ALA A 6 16.91 35.53 -26.86
N GLY A 7 16.73 34.57 -25.95
CA GLY A 7 15.70 33.54 -26.08
C GLY A 7 14.40 34.07 -25.47
N CYS A 8 13.29 34.02 -26.20
CA CYS A 8 11.97 34.34 -25.69
C CYS A 8 11.09 33.09 -25.61
N ASP A 9 10.75 32.76 -24.37
CA ASP A 9 9.43 32.34 -23.87
C ASP A 9 8.72 31.15 -24.52
N GLN A 10 8.90 29.97 -23.91
CA GLN A 10 7.80 29.03 -23.71
C GLN A 10 7.49 28.93 -22.21
N PRO A 11 6.20 28.98 -21.81
CA PRO A 11 5.81 28.78 -20.42
C PRO A 11 6.11 27.34 -20.00
N THR A 12 7.14 27.18 -19.18
CA THR A 12 7.42 25.97 -18.41
C THR A 12 6.39 25.85 -17.30
N GLY A 13 5.39 24.99 -17.49
CA GLY A 13 4.37 24.81 -16.46
C GLY A 13 3.35 23.70 -16.67
N ALA A 14 3.56 22.78 -17.60
CA ALA A 14 2.88 21.50 -17.59
C ALA A 14 3.96 20.44 -17.68
N ALA A 15 4.10 19.64 -16.62
CA ALA A 15 4.84 18.38 -16.74
C ALA A 15 4.31 17.67 -17.99
N PRO A 16 5.17 17.18 -18.90
CA PRO A 16 4.69 16.41 -20.03
C PRO A 16 3.86 15.27 -19.44
N ALA A 17 2.58 15.22 -19.81
CA ALA A 17 1.73 14.09 -19.49
C ALA A 17 2.51 12.85 -19.96
N ALA A 18 2.89 11.99 -19.02
CA ALA A 18 3.63 10.78 -19.35
C ALA A 18 2.84 10.06 -20.46
N PRO A 19 3.48 9.64 -21.57
CA PRO A 19 2.77 8.90 -22.60
C PRO A 19 2.14 7.67 -21.93
N GLN A 20 0.80 7.66 -21.87
CA GLN A 20 0.02 6.60 -21.24
C GLN A 20 0.07 5.37 -22.16
N GLY A 21 1.03 4.50 -21.91
CA GLY A 21 1.12 3.22 -22.59
C GLY A 21 0.18 2.18 -21.96
N PRO A 22 0.04 1.01 -22.63
CA PRO A 22 -0.72 -0.11 -22.09
C PRO A 22 -0.17 -0.61 -20.73
N ALA A 23 1.13 -0.48 -20.50
CA ALA A 23 1.78 -0.88 -19.25
C ALA A 23 1.39 0.03 -18.07
N GLU A 24 1.42 1.37 -18.26
CA GLU A 24 0.94 2.33 -17.26
C GLU A 24 -0.52 2.07 -16.90
N THR A 25 -1.39 1.95 -17.91
CA THR A 25 -2.83 1.77 -17.72
C THR A 25 -3.16 0.47 -16.96
N SER A 26 -2.48 -0.62 -17.31
CA SER A 26 -2.64 -1.90 -16.60
C SER A 26 -2.09 -1.85 -15.18
N PHE A 27 -1.02 -1.08 -14.92
CA PHE A 27 -0.51 -0.89 -13.56
C PHE A 27 -1.48 -0.06 -12.70
N ASP A 28 -2.05 1.00 -13.26
CA ASP A 28 -3.05 1.82 -12.57
C ASP A 28 -4.30 1.01 -12.21
N ALA A 29 -4.67 0.00 -13.02
CA ALA A 29 -5.73 -0.94 -12.67
C ALA A 29 -5.40 -1.79 -11.43
N ILE A 30 -4.14 -2.22 -11.27
CA ILE A 30 -3.66 -2.92 -10.07
C ILE A 30 -3.71 -1.98 -8.85
N VAL A 31 -3.28 -0.73 -9.01
CA VAL A 31 -3.34 0.29 -7.93
C VAL A 31 -4.78 0.56 -7.50
N ALA A 32 -5.71 0.66 -8.45
CA ALA A 32 -7.12 0.86 -8.16
C ALA A 32 -7.74 -0.33 -7.41
N ALA A 33 -7.46 -1.56 -7.86
CA ALA A 33 -7.91 -2.77 -7.18
C ALA A 33 -7.31 -2.90 -5.77
N CYS A 34 -6.03 -2.54 -5.59
CA CYS A 34 -5.37 -2.51 -4.30
C CYS A 34 -6.06 -1.51 -3.37
N THR A 35 -6.30 -0.28 -3.85
CA THR A 35 -7.00 0.78 -3.08
C THR A 35 -8.38 0.32 -2.63
N GLN A 36 -9.18 -0.27 -3.54
CA GLN A 36 -10.51 -0.79 -3.20
C GLN A 36 -10.46 -1.92 -2.17
N SER A 37 -9.55 -2.89 -2.35
CA SER A 37 -9.36 -4.00 -1.42
C SER A 37 -9.02 -3.52 -0.02
N VAL A 38 -8.08 -2.58 0.08
CA VAL A 38 -7.60 -2.06 1.35
C VAL A 38 -8.66 -1.20 2.04
N ALA A 39 -9.41 -0.39 1.29
CA ALA A 39 -10.52 0.43 1.80
C ALA A 39 -11.74 -0.38 2.25
N GLY A 40 -11.98 -1.54 1.61
CA GLY A 40 -13.09 -2.44 1.96
C GLY A 40 -12.85 -3.30 3.21
N ARG A 41 -11.68 -3.20 3.88
CA ARG A 41 -11.38 -4.03 5.04
C ARG A 41 -12.18 -3.58 6.25
N THR A 42 -12.98 -4.51 6.77
CA THR A 42 -13.74 -4.32 8.00
C THR A 42 -12.90 -4.67 9.23
N PRO A 43 -12.98 -3.91 10.33
CA PRO A 43 -12.42 -4.32 11.60
C PRO A 43 -12.95 -5.70 12.03
N THR A 44 -12.08 -6.50 12.63
CA THR A 44 -12.40 -7.83 13.14
C THR A 44 -12.49 -7.81 14.66
N VAL A 45 -13.41 -8.58 15.23
CA VAL A 45 -13.50 -8.79 16.68
C VAL A 45 -13.08 -10.22 16.98
N ARG A 46 -12.19 -10.37 17.96
CA ARG A 46 -11.65 -11.69 18.36
C ARG A 46 -11.34 -11.74 19.85
N PRO A 47 -11.43 -12.92 20.49
CA PRO A 47 -10.93 -13.09 21.85
C PRO A 47 -9.41 -12.91 21.87
N THR A 48 -8.87 -12.38 22.96
CA THR A 48 -7.41 -12.22 23.11
C THR A 48 -6.86 -12.96 24.32
N GLU A 49 -7.49 -12.75 25.48
CA GLU A 49 -7.14 -13.38 26.75
C GLU A 49 -8.45 -13.81 27.43
N PRO A 50 -8.42 -14.72 28.42
CA PRO A 50 -9.63 -15.13 29.13
C PRO A 50 -10.43 -13.90 29.63
N GLY A 51 -11.69 -13.81 29.25
CA GLY A 51 -12.55 -12.68 29.61
C GLY A 51 -12.26 -11.35 28.91
N THR A 52 -11.41 -11.34 27.86
CA THR A 52 -11.08 -10.13 27.11
C THR A 52 -11.23 -10.34 25.60
N TRP A 53 -11.92 -9.39 24.98
CA TRP A 53 -12.15 -9.31 23.55
C TRP A 53 -11.42 -8.10 22.99
N ALA A 54 -11.00 -8.17 21.72
CA ALA A 54 -10.42 -7.03 21.03
C ALA A 54 -11.08 -6.79 19.68
N LYS A 55 -11.29 -5.51 19.36
CA LYS A 55 -11.57 -5.04 18.01
C LYS A 55 -10.26 -4.58 17.39
N VAL A 56 -9.88 -5.19 16.28
CA VAL A 56 -8.69 -4.85 15.50
C VAL A 56 -9.14 -4.32 14.15
N GLY A 57 -8.66 -3.15 13.79
CA GLY A 57 -8.94 -2.55 12.50
C GLY A 57 -7.74 -1.77 11.99
N TYR A 58 -7.97 -1.08 10.89
CA TYR A 58 -6.93 -0.42 10.12
C TYR A 58 -7.32 1.05 9.94
N GLY A 59 -6.34 1.94 10.07
CA GLY A 59 -6.52 3.37 9.77
C GLY A 59 -6.76 3.61 8.27
N PRO A 60 -7.07 4.85 7.88
CA PRO A 60 -7.22 5.20 6.47
C PRO A 60 -5.92 4.87 5.74
N ALA A 61 -6.00 3.90 4.83
CA ALA A 61 -4.80 3.43 4.17
C ALA A 61 -4.44 4.36 3.01
N LEU A 62 -3.20 4.84 3.01
CA LEU A 62 -2.67 5.59 1.89
C LEU A 62 -1.99 4.60 0.93
N VAL A 63 -2.52 4.49 -0.28
CA VAL A 63 -1.89 3.72 -1.38
C VAL A 63 -1.13 4.69 -2.28
N GLN A 64 0.18 4.49 -2.41
CA GLN A 64 1.05 5.27 -3.27
C GLN A 64 1.61 4.36 -4.37
N ARG A 65 1.62 4.88 -5.59
CA ARG A 65 2.14 4.17 -6.76
C ARG A 65 3.41 4.82 -7.28
N GLU A 66 4.38 3.98 -7.62
CA GLU A 66 5.61 4.38 -8.29
C GLU A 66 5.83 3.43 -9.47
N LEU A 67 6.16 3.99 -10.63
CA LEU A 67 6.37 3.23 -11.85
C LEU A 67 7.65 3.73 -12.51
N THR A 68 8.57 2.81 -12.77
CA THR A 68 9.89 3.11 -13.31
C THR A 68 10.08 2.33 -14.60
N ARG A 69 10.37 3.05 -15.69
CA ARG A 69 10.84 2.44 -16.94
C ARG A 69 12.29 2.01 -16.78
N THR A 70 12.63 0.84 -17.29
CA THR A 70 14.00 0.32 -17.26
C THR A 70 14.59 0.29 -18.66
N GLU A 71 15.91 0.13 -18.74
CA GLU A 71 16.63 -0.08 -20.00
C GLU A 71 16.52 -1.54 -20.50
N SER A 72 15.97 -2.45 -19.69
CA SER A 72 15.85 -3.86 -20.02
C SER A 72 14.71 -4.09 -21.02
N PRO A 73 14.97 -4.72 -22.17
CA PRO A 73 13.90 -5.11 -23.10
C PRO A 73 13.06 -6.27 -22.56
N ILE A 74 13.54 -7.01 -21.56
CA ILE A 74 12.86 -8.17 -20.95
C ILE A 74 11.93 -7.71 -19.82
N THR A 75 12.33 -6.69 -19.07
CA THR A 75 11.55 -6.13 -17.96
C THR A 75 11.42 -4.62 -18.11
N PRO A 76 10.74 -4.13 -19.17
CA PRO A 76 10.76 -2.71 -19.53
C PRO A 76 10.17 -1.79 -18.46
N TYR A 77 9.39 -2.33 -17.51
CA TYR A 77 8.90 -1.57 -16.36
C TYR A 77 9.01 -2.34 -15.04
N VAL A 78 9.26 -1.59 -13.98
CA VAL A 78 9.16 -2.02 -12.58
C VAL A 78 8.14 -1.13 -11.89
N GLY A 79 7.14 -1.75 -11.28
CA GLY A 79 6.11 -1.07 -10.50
C GLY A 79 6.34 -1.27 -9.02
N LYS A 80 5.96 -0.28 -8.21
CA LYS A 80 5.94 -0.37 -6.76
C LYS A 80 4.64 0.22 -6.22
N ILE A 81 4.01 -0.50 -5.30
CA ILE A 81 2.87 -0.02 -4.52
C ILE A 81 3.27 0.03 -3.07
N VAL A 82 3.13 1.19 -2.44
CA VAL A 82 3.37 1.39 -1.01
C VAL A 82 2.02 1.64 -0.34
N VAL A 83 1.68 0.82 0.66
CA VAL A 83 0.46 0.96 1.44
C VAL A 83 0.80 1.28 2.89
N LYS A 84 0.43 2.48 3.35
CA LYS A 84 0.46 2.80 4.78
C LYS A 84 -0.81 2.26 5.41
N ASP A 85 -0.66 1.32 6.34
CA ASP A 85 -1.73 0.51 6.90
C ASP A 85 -1.62 0.42 8.43
N ASN A 86 -1.88 1.53 9.10
CA ASN A 86 -1.74 1.62 10.55
C ASN A 86 -2.75 0.72 11.26
N GLU A 87 -2.28 -0.18 12.13
CA GLU A 87 -3.15 -1.06 12.89
C GLU A 87 -3.64 -0.35 14.16
N ALA A 88 -4.93 -0.39 14.40
CA ALA A 88 -5.57 0.07 15.63
C ALA A 88 -6.21 -1.10 16.37
N ARG A 89 -6.11 -1.08 17.71
CA ARG A 89 -6.68 -2.11 18.59
C ARG A 89 -7.35 -1.49 19.80
N ALA A 90 -8.54 -1.96 20.12
CA ALA A 90 -9.26 -1.65 21.35
C ALA A 90 -9.67 -2.95 22.05
N THR A 91 -9.73 -2.96 23.38
CA THR A 91 -10.13 -4.14 24.17
C THR A 91 -11.38 -3.86 25.00
N ALA A 92 -12.16 -4.92 25.26
CA ALA A 92 -13.37 -4.87 26.08
C ALA A 92 -13.60 -6.22 26.80
N PRO A 93 -14.36 -6.24 27.91
CA PRO A 93 -14.61 -7.49 28.65
C PRO A 93 -15.59 -8.45 27.94
N THR A 94 -16.35 -7.98 26.96
CA THR A 94 -17.33 -8.80 26.22
C THR A 94 -17.20 -8.59 24.71
N GLU A 95 -17.63 -9.59 23.93
CA GLU A 95 -17.65 -9.50 22.47
C GLU A 95 -18.52 -8.33 21.99
N ALA A 96 -19.74 -8.21 22.53
CA ALA A 96 -20.68 -7.16 22.16
C ALA A 96 -20.12 -5.75 22.45
N ALA A 97 -19.45 -5.58 23.60
CA ALA A 97 -18.78 -4.33 23.93
C ALA A 97 -17.63 -4.05 22.94
N ALA A 98 -16.83 -5.05 22.59
CA ALA A 98 -15.76 -4.89 21.59
C ALA A 98 -16.32 -4.51 20.21
N GLN A 99 -17.41 -5.14 19.76
CA GLN A 99 -18.08 -4.84 18.49
C GLN A 99 -18.57 -3.39 18.43
N ALA A 100 -19.12 -2.87 19.53
CA ALA A 100 -19.64 -1.51 19.63
C ALA A 100 -18.54 -0.41 19.63
N ILE A 101 -17.28 -0.75 19.88
CA ILE A 101 -16.19 0.25 19.89
C ILE A 101 -16.01 0.86 18.50
N THR A 102 -15.99 2.20 18.44
CA THR A 102 -15.47 2.93 17.28
C THR A 102 -13.97 3.11 17.44
N LEU A 103 -13.18 2.59 16.50
CA LEU A 103 -11.73 2.79 16.52
C LEU A 103 -11.41 4.26 16.20
N THR A 104 -10.59 4.86 17.05
CA THR A 104 -10.14 6.26 16.96
C THR A 104 -8.61 6.30 16.93
N PRO A 105 -7.98 7.43 16.61
CA PRO A 105 -6.52 7.56 16.64
C PRO A 105 -5.86 7.18 17.98
N ALA A 106 -6.59 7.28 19.11
CA ALA A 106 -6.11 6.85 20.42
C ALA A 106 -5.87 5.33 20.53
N HIS A 107 -6.48 4.55 19.64
CA HIS A 107 -6.35 3.10 19.59
C HIS A 107 -5.19 2.64 18.68
N LEU A 108 -4.40 3.57 18.12
CA LEU A 108 -3.28 3.24 17.25
C LEU A 108 -2.27 2.36 17.99
N LEU A 109 -2.08 1.14 17.49
CA LEU A 109 -1.18 0.15 18.08
C LEU A 109 0.18 0.16 17.37
N SER A 110 0.19 0.20 16.03
CA SER A 110 1.42 0.21 15.25
C SER A 110 1.27 0.95 13.94
N ASN A 111 2.34 1.62 13.52
CA ASN A 111 2.44 2.14 12.16
C ASN A 111 2.99 1.05 11.27
N ARG A 112 2.31 0.74 10.16
CA ARG A 112 2.79 -0.27 9.21
C ARG A 112 2.85 0.28 7.80
N THR A 113 3.89 -0.11 7.10
CA THR A 113 4.06 0.18 5.68
C THR A 113 4.31 -1.13 4.95
N HIS A 114 3.42 -1.46 4.02
CA HIS A 114 3.59 -2.58 3.11
C HIS A 114 4.15 -2.07 1.79
N THR A 115 5.18 -2.71 1.27
CA THR A 115 5.73 -2.42 -0.05
C THR A 115 5.57 -3.64 -0.92
N PHE A 116 5.02 -3.47 -2.11
CA PHE A 116 4.87 -4.50 -3.12
C PHE A 116 5.63 -4.08 -4.37
N VAL A 117 6.43 -4.99 -4.93
CA VAL A 117 7.23 -4.74 -6.13
C VAL A 117 6.80 -5.68 -7.26
N TYR A 118 6.67 -5.12 -8.45
CA TYR A 118 6.18 -5.77 -9.64
C TYR A 118 7.16 -5.61 -10.78
N ARG A 119 7.20 -6.61 -11.66
CA ARG A 119 7.91 -6.53 -12.94
C ARG A 119 6.90 -6.67 -14.09
N PHE A 120 7.07 -5.90 -15.15
CA PHE A 120 6.32 -6.06 -16.39
C PHE A 120 7.21 -6.76 -17.41
N ASP A 121 6.74 -7.85 -18.01
CA ASP A 121 7.53 -8.65 -18.97
C ASP A 121 7.33 -8.24 -20.45
N GLY A 122 6.66 -7.10 -20.68
CA GLY A 122 6.23 -6.66 -22.01
C GLY A 122 4.79 -7.05 -22.36
N LYS A 123 4.18 -7.96 -21.60
CA LYS A 123 2.79 -8.43 -21.80
C LYS A 123 1.95 -8.32 -20.53
N ALA A 124 2.48 -8.74 -19.39
CA ALA A 124 1.77 -8.83 -18.13
C ALA A 124 2.61 -8.36 -16.94
N TRP A 125 1.91 -7.93 -15.90
CA TRP A 125 2.49 -7.60 -14.61
C TRP A 125 2.62 -8.86 -13.76
N HIS A 126 3.78 -9.03 -13.12
CA HIS A 126 4.06 -10.11 -12.20
C HIS A 126 4.47 -9.54 -10.86
N TRP A 127 3.87 -10.04 -9.79
CA TRP A 127 4.37 -9.79 -8.44
C TRP A 127 5.75 -10.43 -8.30
N ASN A 128 6.71 -9.68 -7.76
CA ASN A 128 8.09 -10.15 -7.59
C ASN A 128 8.42 -10.37 -6.11
N ASN A 129 8.19 -9.37 -5.27
CA ASN A 129 8.38 -9.46 -3.83
C ASN A 129 7.54 -8.43 -3.06
N GLY A 130 7.57 -8.53 -1.74
CA GLY A 130 7.04 -7.50 -0.88
C GLY A 130 7.65 -7.54 0.51
N SER A 131 7.41 -6.47 1.28
CA SER A 131 7.86 -6.36 2.66
C SER A 131 6.84 -5.59 3.51
N ARG A 132 6.86 -5.86 4.80
CA ARG A 132 6.11 -5.14 5.83
C ARG A 132 7.09 -4.54 6.82
N PHE A 133 7.11 -3.23 6.90
CA PHE A 133 7.77 -2.49 7.96
C PHE A 133 6.76 -2.17 9.06
N THR A 134 7.11 -2.44 10.32
CA THR A 134 6.26 -2.17 11.49
C THR A 134 7.03 -1.36 12.52
N LYS A 135 6.42 -0.26 12.98
CA LYS A 135 6.90 0.55 14.09
C LYS A 135 5.89 0.53 15.23
N THR A 136 6.32 0.04 16.39
CA THR A 136 5.52 -0.09 17.60
C THR A 136 6.20 0.71 18.72
N PRO A 137 5.49 1.58 19.47
CA PRO A 137 6.12 2.48 20.46
C PRO A 137 7.00 1.79 21.51
N SER A 138 6.71 0.53 21.85
CA SER A 138 7.38 -0.23 22.90
C SER A 138 8.30 -1.34 22.38
N GLN A 139 8.56 -1.41 21.07
CA GLN A 139 9.38 -2.46 20.45
C GLN A 139 10.30 -1.86 19.39
N SER A 140 11.35 -2.59 19.04
CA SER A 140 12.20 -2.23 17.90
C SER A 140 11.41 -2.29 16.60
N ASP A 141 11.76 -1.42 15.67
CA ASP A 141 11.21 -1.45 14.32
C ASP A 141 11.55 -2.78 13.64
N THR A 142 10.57 -3.42 13.00
CA THR A 142 10.75 -4.70 12.32
C THR A 142 10.45 -4.58 10.83
N THR A 143 11.23 -5.31 10.03
CA THR A 143 10.95 -5.51 8.60
C THR A 143 10.84 -7.00 8.33
N GLU A 144 9.73 -7.41 7.74
CA GLU A 144 9.47 -8.80 7.38
C GLU A 144 9.22 -8.90 5.87
N ALA A 145 9.76 -9.93 5.24
CA ALA A 145 9.43 -10.25 3.86
C ALA A 145 8.00 -10.83 3.79
N LEU A 146 7.21 -10.38 2.81
CA LEU A 146 5.88 -10.90 2.56
C LEU A 146 5.96 -12.05 1.56
N THR A 147 5.36 -13.19 1.91
CA THR A 147 5.17 -14.28 0.94
C THR A 147 3.93 -14.03 0.09
N LEU A 148 3.82 -14.69 -1.06
CA LEU A 148 2.60 -14.63 -1.86
C LEU A 148 1.37 -15.07 -1.07
N ALA A 149 1.52 -16.06 -0.17
CA ALA A 149 0.46 -16.54 0.70
C ALA A 149 0.00 -15.47 1.72
N ASP A 150 0.93 -14.65 2.21
CA ASP A 150 0.58 -13.53 3.10
C ASP A 150 -0.24 -12.46 2.39
N VAL A 151 0.09 -12.17 1.13
CA VAL A 151 -0.59 -11.13 0.33
C VAL A 151 -1.95 -11.61 -0.15
N SER A 152 -2.07 -12.87 -0.54
CA SER A 152 -3.33 -13.47 -1.03
C SER A 152 -4.32 -13.84 0.09
N ALA A 153 -3.89 -13.82 1.36
CA ALA A 153 -4.73 -14.19 2.49
C ALA A 153 -5.99 -13.28 2.61
N PRO A 154 -7.21 -13.86 2.66
CA PRO A 154 -8.46 -13.11 2.71
C PRO A 154 -8.59 -12.18 3.92
N SER A 155 -8.00 -12.57 5.06
CA SER A 155 -8.08 -11.83 6.33
C SER A 155 -7.03 -10.73 6.49
N LYS A 156 -6.02 -10.67 5.59
CA LYS A 156 -4.97 -9.64 5.58
C LYS A 156 -5.06 -8.70 4.36
N GLY A 157 -5.93 -9.02 3.39
CA GLY A 157 -6.63 -8.05 2.53
C GLY A 157 -5.80 -7.25 1.53
N PHE A 158 -4.64 -7.78 1.12
CA PHE A 158 -3.84 -7.21 0.02
C PHE A 158 -3.97 -7.99 -1.29
N ALA A 159 -4.91 -8.93 -1.38
CA ALA A 159 -5.12 -9.72 -2.59
C ALA A 159 -5.44 -8.84 -3.81
N GLY A 160 -6.16 -7.72 -3.62
CA GLY A 160 -6.40 -6.75 -4.69
C GLY A 160 -5.15 -6.01 -5.18
N CYS A 161 -4.03 -6.11 -4.45
CA CYS A 161 -2.74 -5.59 -4.87
C CYS A 161 -1.96 -6.60 -5.73
N LEU A 162 -2.44 -7.83 -5.92
CA LEU A 162 -1.81 -8.76 -6.85
C LEU A 162 -2.31 -8.49 -8.28
N PRO A 163 -1.46 -8.71 -9.31
CA PRO A 163 -1.92 -8.69 -10.69
C PRO A 163 -3.01 -9.75 -10.91
N ARG A 164 -3.96 -9.46 -11.79
CA ARG A 164 -5.05 -10.38 -12.16
C ARG A 164 -4.70 -11.18 -13.41
#